data_AF-A0A9X3DJE7-F1
#
_entry.id   AF-A0A9X3DJE7-F1
#
_cell.length_a   1.000
_cell.length_b   1.000
_cell.length_c   1.000
_cell.angle_alpha   90.00
_cell.angle_beta   90.00
_cell.angle_gamma   90.00
#
_symmetry.space_group_name_H-M   'P 1'
#
loop_
_entity.id
_entity.type
_entity.pdbx_description
1 polymer ?
#
loop_
_entity_poly.entity_id
_entity_poly.type
_entity_poly.pdbx_seq_one_letter_code
_entity_poly.pdbx_strand_id
1 'polypeptide(L)'
;MAKNQFKFELKITGFELKVEGSKEDVAAITSSVANQLKGLTTPQVFGDNTETEDVEATEVAPIQLPPSTQKKKSSRRKPTSGGSGSGGSSKVEPIDFKNDPKKYSTPMMTWTTQQKALWILYVMKNEKSLSELSTAQIANTFNAQYKQTKTIHSPNISRDLGKVKLGNGALVGENVTANPHRWYLTDAGDAFVQNLIKGVK
;
A
#
# COMPACT_ATOMS: atom_id res chain seq x y z
N MET A 1 -33.75 -0.47 -35.78
CA MET A 1 -32.86 0.18 -34.81
C MET A 1 -31.74 -0.79 -34.45
N ALA A 2 -30.52 -0.58 -34.96
CA ALA A 2 -29.38 -1.43 -34.66
C ALA A 2 -28.56 -0.82 -33.49
N LYS A 3 -28.23 -1.63 -32.49
CA LYS A 3 -27.41 -1.25 -31.33
C LYS A 3 -25.92 -1.27 -31.74
N ASN A 4 -25.28 -0.11 -31.78
CA ASN A 4 -23.81 -0.01 -31.81
C ASN A 4 -23.25 -0.46 -30.45
N GLN A 5 -22.57 -1.59 -30.43
CA GLN A 5 -21.79 -2.05 -29.28
C GLN A 5 -20.31 -1.95 -29.62
N PHE A 6 -19.55 -1.18 -28.84
CA PHE A 6 -18.10 -1.14 -28.90
C PHE A 6 -17.52 -1.79 -27.65
N LYS A 7 -16.53 -2.66 -27.83
CA LYS A 7 -15.78 -3.33 -26.77
C LYS A 7 -14.30 -2.98 -26.96
N PHE A 8 -13.66 -2.45 -25.92
CA PHE A 8 -12.23 -2.19 -25.90
C PHE A 8 -11.56 -3.14 -24.91
N GLU A 9 -10.48 -3.79 -25.32
CA GLU A 9 -9.66 -4.65 -24.48
C GLU A 9 -8.19 -4.24 -24.65
N LEU A 10 -7.61 -3.65 -23.60
CA LEU A 10 -6.24 -3.14 -23.61
C LEU A 10 -5.35 -4.13 -22.83
N LYS A 11 -4.61 -4.97 -23.55
CA LYS A 11 -3.50 -5.75 -22.98
C LYS A 11 -2.21 -4.94 -23.09
N ILE A 12 -1.75 -4.39 -21.97
CA ILE A 12 -0.41 -3.83 -21.86
C ILE A 12 0.53 -4.97 -21.48
N THR A 13 1.17 -5.56 -22.49
CA THR A 13 2.13 -6.66 -22.33
C THR A 13 3.52 -6.09 -22.06
N GLY A 14 4.10 -6.43 -20.91
CA GLY A 14 5.55 -6.48 -20.68
C GLY A 14 6.34 -5.16 -20.84
N PHE A 15 6.29 -4.29 -19.85
CA PHE A 15 7.39 -3.34 -19.63
C PHE A 15 8.42 -3.98 -18.69
N GLU A 16 9.49 -4.54 -19.25
CA GLU A 16 10.68 -4.93 -18.50
C GLU A 16 11.74 -3.82 -18.62
N LEU A 17 11.93 -3.07 -17.54
CA LEU A 17 13.04 -2.14 -17.41
C LEU A 17 14.13 -2.83 -16.58
N LYS A 18 15.16 -3.38 -17.23
CA LYS A 18 16.40 -3.79 -16.56
C LYS A 18 17.31 -2.57 -16.45
N VAL A 19 17.49 -2.09 -15.22
CA VAL A 19 18.49 -1.09 -14.88
C VAL A 19 19.57 -1.80 -14.08
N GLU A 20 20.68 -2.13 -14.75
CA GLU A 20 21.93 -2.42 -14.06
C GLU A 20 22.66 -1.11 -13.84
N GLY A 21 22.87 -0.76 -12.57
CA GLY A 21 23.59 0.43 -12.17
C GLY A 21 24.06 0.32 -10.73
N SER A 22 25.24 0.86 -10.46
CA SER A 22 25.78 1.07 -9.12
C SER A 22 24.89 2.03 -8.32
N LYS A 23 24.84 1.83 -7.01
CA LYS A 23 23.81 2.34 -6.07
C LYS A 23 23.75 3.87 -5.90
N GLU A 24 24.58 4.62 -6.62
CA GLU A 24 24.76 6.07 -6.44
C GLU A 24 24.08 6.92 -7.53
N ASP A 25 23.76 6.36 -8.71
CA ASP A 25 23.23 7.14 -9.86
C ASP A 25 21.71 7.06 -10.10
N VAL A 26 20.99 6.15 -9.42
CA VAL A 26 19.55 5.92 -9.65
C VAL A 26 18.68 7.13 -9.24
N ALA A 27 19.12 7.91 -8.26
CA ALA A 27 18.36 9.06 -7.76
C ALA A 27 18.38 10.28 -8.71
N ALA A 28 19.45 10.45 -9.49
CA ALA A 28 19.60 11.60 -10.38
C ALA A 28 18.82 11.44 -11.70
N ILE A 29 18.76 10.23 -12.24
CA ILE A 29 18.20 9.96 -13.57
C ILE A 29 16.66 10.06 -13.58
N THR A 30 15.98 9.63 -12.51
CA THR A 30 14.51 9.58 -12.45
C THR A 30 13.86 10.97 -12.42
N SER A 31 14.59 11.98 -11.93
CA SER A 31 14.06 13.34 -11.74
C SER A 31 14.04 14.17 -13.03
N SER A 32 14.92 13.86 -13.98
CA SER A 32 15.10 14.66 -15.20
C SER A 32 14.12 14.29 -16.32
N VAL A 33 13.71 13.03 -16.40
CA VAL A 33 12.78 12.55 -17.45
C VAL A 33 11.36 13.05 -17.21
N ALA A 34 10.92 13.16 -15.96
CA ALA A 34 9.56 13.61 -15.63
C ALA A 34 9.29 15.09 -15.97
N ASN A 35 10.33 15.93 -15.95
CA ASN A 35 10.18 17.36 -16.25
C ASN A 35 10.18 17.67 -17.76
N GLN A 36 10.74 16.80 -18.60
CA GLN A 36 10.79 17.02 -20.05
C GLN A 36 9.50 16.63 -20.78
N LEU A 37 8.65 15.76 -20.21
CA LEU A 37 7.39 15.34 -20.85
C LEU A 37 6.19 16.27 -20.58
N LYS A 38 6.29 17.19 -19.61
CA LYS A 38 5.16 18.04 -19.18
C LYS A 38 4.93 19.27 -20.08
N GLY A 39 5.85 19.55 -21.00
CA GLY A 39 5.82 20.74 -21.86
C GLY A 39 5.25 20.54 -23.27
N LEU A 40 4.86 19.31 -23.67
CA LEU A 40 4.61 19.02 -25.10
C LEU A 40 3.15 18.70 -25.49
N THR A 41 2.16 18.82 -24.59
CA THR A 41 0.77 18.43 -24.91
C THR A 41 -0.30 19.45 -24.47
N THR A 42 -0.18 20.69 -24.90
CA THR A 42 -1.34 21.60 -25.03
C THR A 42 -1.27 22.37 -26.35
N PRO A 43 -1.97 21.94 -27.41
CA PRO A 43 -2.17 22.77 -28.60
C PRO A 43 -3.30 23.79 -28.39
N GLN A 44 -3.08 24.98 -28.95
CA GLN A 44 -3.83 26.23 -28.88
C GLN A 44 -5.17 26.21 -29.64
N VAL A 45 -6.11 27.10 -29.26
CA VAL A 45 -7.16 27.61 -30.17
C VAL A 45 -7.29 29.12 -29.98
N PHE A 46 -7.14 29.89 -31.07
CA PHE A 46 -7.27 31.34 -31.18
C PHE A 46 -8.27 31.67 -32.32
N GLY A 47 -9.30 32.48 -32.02
CA GLY A 47 -9.97 33.49 -32.88
C GLY A 47 -10.98 33.10 -33.97
N ASP A 48 -12.22 33.64 -33.92
CA ASP A 48 -12.89 34.40 -35.02
C ASP A 48 -14.16 35.19 -34.55
N ASN A 49 -14.51 36.25 -35.28
CA ASN A 49 -15.48 37.37 -35.05
C ASN A 49 -16.99 37.01 -35.13
N THR A 50 -17.99 37.77 -34.64
CA THR A 50 -18.62 38.99 -35.25
C THR A 50 -19.87 39.49 -34.43
N GLU A 51 -20.28 40.77 -34.63
CA GLU A 51 -21.52 41.54 -34.24
C GLU A 51 -21.43 42.44 -32.96
N THR A 52 -21.16 43.77 -33.06
CA THR A 52 -22.07 44.97 -33.16
C THR A 52 -23.13 45.05 -32.06
N GLU A 53 -23.38 46.13 -31.28
CA GLU A 53 -23.33 47.59 -31.50
C GLU A 53 -23.40 48.36 -30.14
N ASP A 54 -23.14 49.66 -30.19
CA ASP A 54 -23.08 50.68 -29.11
C ASP A 54 -24.27 50.77 -28.14
N VAL A 55 -24.04 51.04 -26.84
CA VAL A 55 -24.82 52.02 -26.03
C VAL A 55 -24.00 52.52 -24.81
N GLU A 56 -23.66 53.81 -24.87
CA GLU A 56 -23.81 54.88 -23.86
C GLU A 56 -23.66 54.61 -22.34
N ALA A 57 -22.96 55.57 -21.71
CA ALA A 57 -22.64 55.66 -20.30
C ALA A 57 -23.85 55.66 -19.36
N THR A 58 -23.75 54.95 -18.25
CA THR A 58 -24.44 55.31 -17.01
C THR A 58 -23.54 54.98 -15.83
N GLU A 59 -23.11 56.05 -15.16
CA GLU A 59 -22.41 56.06 -13.88
C GLU A 59 -23.28 55.43 -12.79
N VAL A 60 -22.83 54.30 -12.22
CA VAL A 60 -23.42 53.74 -11.00
C VAL A 60 -22.31 53.24 -10.08
N ALA A 61 -22.38 53.73 -8.84
CA ALA A 61 -21.51 53.58 -7.67
C ALA A 61 -20.64 52.31 -7.53
N PRO A 62 -19.44 52.42 -6.92
CA PRO A 62 -18.53 51.29 -6.73
C PRO A 62 -19.08 50.26 -5.76
N ILE A 63 -19.34 49.05 -6.26
CA ILE A 63 -19.61 47.86 -5.45
C ILE A 63 -18.30 47.44 -4.79
N GLN A 64 -18.22 47.58 -3.47
CA GLN A 64 -17.16 47.02 -2.63
C GLN A 64 -17.22 45.49 -2.70
N LEU A 65 -16.30 44.89 -3.45
CA LEU A 65 -16.02 43.46 -3.40
C LEU A 65 -15.25 43.14 -2.10
N PRO A 66 -15.68 42.15 -1.31
CA PRO A 66 -14.95 41.74 -0.12
C PRO A 66 -13.59 41.11 -0.48
N PRO A 67 -12.57 41.26 0.39
CA PRO A 67 -11.23 40.79 0.08
C PRO A 67 -11.17 39.27 -0.06
N SER A 68 -10.59 38.85 -1.18
CA SER A 68 -10.18 37.48 -1.51
C SER A 68 -9.51 36.81 -0.32
N THR A 69 -10.14 35.75 0.20
CA THR A 69 -9.57 34.91 1.26
C THR A 69 -8.41 34.12 0.69
N GLN A 70 -7.20 34.63 0.93
CA GLN A 70 -5.95 33.94 0.65
C GLN A 70 -5.95 32.58 1.35
N LYS A 71 -6.04 31.50 0.58
CA LYS A 71 -5.86 30.12 1.08
C LYS A 71 -4.46 30.01 1.70
N LYS A 72 -4.39 30.01 3.02
CA LYS A 72 -3.17 29.72 3.79
C LYS A 72 -2.63 28.37 3.35
N LYS A 73 -1.47 28.36 2.68
CA LYS A 73 -0.68 27.15 2.44
C LYS A 73 -0.39 26.51 3.80
N SER A 74 -0.98 25.34 4.02
CA SER A 74 -0.67 24.50 5.19
C SER A 74 0.82 24.18 5.18
N SER A 75 1.53 24.76 6.15
CA SER A 75 2.94 24.50 6.40
C SER A 75 3.10 23.04 6.81
N ARG A 76 3.70 22.24 5.93
CA ARG A 76 4.07 20.86 6.21
C ARG A 76 5.11 20.88 7.32
N ARG A 77 4.67 20.66 8.56
CA ARG A 77 5.56 20.47 9.71
C ARG A 77 6.58 19.39 9.36
N LYS A 78 7.85 19.77 9.27
CA LYS A 78 8.99 18.86 9.37
C LYS A 78 8.78 18.03 10.64
N PRO A 79 8.87 16.69 10.61
CA PRO A 79 8.98 15.95 11.85
C PRO A 79 10.29 16.39 12.50
N THR A 80 10.17 17.17 13.58
CA THR A 80 11.23 17.31 14.55
C THR A 80 11.59 15.89 14.98
N SER A 81 12.88 15.57 14.93
CA SER A 81 13.46 14.38 15.57
C SER A 81 13.17 14.47 17.06
N GLY A 82 11.96 14.07 17.44
CA GLY A 82 11.49 13.97 18.80
C GLY A 82 12.25 12.83 19.44
N GLY A 83 12.93 13.17 20.53
CA GLY A 83 13.79 12.30 21.29
C GLY A 83 13.14 10.96 21.61
N SER A 84 14.05 10.00 21.80
CA SER A 84 13.85 8.66 22.35
C SER A 84 12.80 8.67 23.47
N GLY A 85 11.54 8.50 23.08
CA GLY A 85 10.47 8.15 23.98
C GLY A 85 10.72 6.73 24.40
N SER A 86 11.35 6.56 25.56
CA SER A 86 11.42 5.30 26.29
C SER A 86 10.01 4.92 26.78
N GLY A 87 9.08 4.73 25.85
CA GLY A 87 7.93 3.89 26.05
C GLY A 87 8.45 2.48 25.94
N GLY A 88 8.51 1.77 27.07
CA GLY A 88 8.91 0.37 27.11
C GLY A 88 8.04 -0.45 26.16
N SER A 89 8.48 -0.58 24.92
CA SER A 89 8.04 -1.66 24.07
C SER A 89 8.58 -2.91 24.74
N SER A 90 7.74 -3.56 25.54
CA SER A 90 8.01 -4.92 26.01
C SER A 90 8.52 -5.68 24.80
N LYS A 91 9.81 -6.04 24.80
CA LYS A 91 10.44 -6.69 23.66
C LYS A 91 9.68 -7.98 23.44
N VAL A 92 8.84 -8.00 22.41
CA VAL A 92 8.04 -9.19 22.08
C VAL A 92 9.02 -10.22 21.57
N GLU A 93 9.25 -11.27 22.35
CA GLU A 93 10.19 -12.32 21.98
C GLU A 93 9.69 -13.10 20.78
N PRO A 94 10.57 -13.43 19.81
CA PRO A 94 10.21 -14.30 18.70
C PRO A 94 9.91 -15.71 19.22
N ILE A 95 8.91 -16.37 18.64
CA ILE A 95 8.65 -17.78 18.94
C ILE A 95 9.67 -18.61 18.16
N ASP A 96 10.43 -19.44 18.88
CA ASP A 96 11.29 -20.42 18.22
C ASP A 96 10.46 -21.64 17.76
N PHE A 97 10.56 -21.96 16.47
CA PHE A 97 9.89 -23.09 15.86
C PHE A 97 10.70 -23.66 14.70
N LYS A 98 10.65 -24.96 14.48
CA LYS A 98 11.31 -25.58 13.33
C LYS A 98 10.27 -25.85 12.25
N ASN A 99 10.33 -25.10 11.15
CA ASN A 99 9.45 -25.34 10.00
C ASN A 99 9.86 -26.63 9.28
N ASP A 100 8.89 -27.46 8.91
CA ASP A 100 9.08 -28.58 7.98
C ASP A 100 8.74 -28.12 6.55
N PRO A 101 9.75 -27.93 5.66
CA PRO A 101 9.51 -27.45 4.30
C PRO A 101 8.66 -28.41 3.46
N LYS A 102 8.66 -29.71 3.77
CA LYS A 102 7.86 -30.69 3.00
C LYS A 102 6.36 -30.51 3.25
N LYS A 103 6.02 -30.12 4.48
CA LYS A 103 4.65 -29.94 4.97
C LYS A 103 4.11 -28.54 4.68
N TYR A 104 4.89 -27.49 4.98
CA TYR A 104 4.41 -26.11 4.92
C TYR A 104 5.03 -25.25 3.82
N SER A 105 5.95 -25.80 3.02
CA SER A 105 6.80 -25.03 2.12
C SER A 105 7.68 -24.00 2.87
N THR A 106 8.55 -23.33 2.13
CA THR A 106 9.39 -22.24 2.61
C THR A 106 8.83 -20.93 2.06
N PRO A 107 8.69 -19.86 2.86
CA PRO A 107 8.21 -18.59 2.36
C PRO A 107 9.13 -18.06 1.26
N MET A 108 8.53 -17.61 0.15
CA MET A 108 9.27 -17.09 -1.00
C MET A 108 9.45 -15.57 -0.92
N MET A 109 10.49 -15.06 -1.61
CA MET A 109 10.73 -13.62 -1.71
C MET A 109 9.58 -12.89 -2.43
N THR A 110 8.94 -13.55 -3.40
CA THR A 110 7.81 -13.03 -4.19
C THR A 110 6.52 -12.88 -3.39
N TRP A 111 6.42 -13.51 -2.22
CA TRP A 111 5.22 -13.43 -1.40
C TRP A 111 5.04 -12.04 -0.79
N THR A 112 3.78 -11.60 -0.74
CA THR A 112 3.41 -10.35 -0.11
C THR A 112 3.51 -10.43 1.41
N THR A 113 3.56 -9.28 2.09
CA THR A 113 3.55 -9.21 3.57
C THR A 113 2.34 -9.94 4.15
N GLN A 114 1.18 -9.78 3.52
CA GLN A 114 -0.05 -10.48 3.88
C GLN A 114 0.11 -12.00 3.79
N GLN A 115 0.60 -12.51 2.66
CA GLN A 115 0.79 -13.96 2.47
C GLN A 115 1.75 -14.54 3.50
N LYS A 116 2.85 -13.84 3.80
CA LYS A 116 3.83 -14.24 4.83
C LYS A 116 3.20 -14.27 6.23
N ALA A 117 2.38 -13.27 6.57
CA ALA A 117 1.70 -13.20 7.85
C ALA A 117 0.65 -14.32 8.00
N LEU A 118 -0.17 -14.56 6.98
CA LEU A 118 -1.15 -15.66 6.96
C LEU A 118 -0.44 -17.02 7.07
N TRP A 119 0.66 -17.20 6.35
CA TRP A 119 1.45 -18.42 6.42
C TRP A 119 2.01 -18.66 7.83
N ILE A 120 2.57 -17.65 8.50
CA ILE A 120 3.04 -17.81 9.89
C ILE A 120 1.89 -18.18 10.83
N LEU A 121 0.73 -17.52 10.73
CA LEU A 121 -0.44 -17.86 11.54
C LEU A 121 -0.82 -19.33 11.34
N TYR A 122 -0.77 -19.84 10.10
CA TYR A 122 -1.11 -21.22 9.78
C TYR A 122 -0.10 -22.21 10.35
N VAL A 123 1.19 -21.94 10.21
CA VAL A 123 2.23 -22.82 10.75
C VAL A 123 2.18 -22.84 12.28
N MET A 124 1.98 -21.69 12.92
CA MET A 124 1.90 -21.58 14.38
C MET A 124 0.68 -22.28 14.97
N LYS A 125 -0.47 -22.17 14.28
CA LYS A 125 -1.69 -22.91 14.61
C LYS A 125 -1.45 -24.43 14.60
N ASN A 126 -0.70 -24.94 13.62
CA ASN A 126 -0.52 -26.39 13.47
C ASN A 126 0.65 -26.97 14.28
N GLU A 127 1.78 -26.27 14.40
CA GLU A 127 3.00 -26.81 15.02
C GLU A 127 3.06 -26.55 16.53
N LYS A 128 2.51 -25.41 16.99
CA LYS A 128 2.54 -25.01 18.40
C LYS A 128 1.15 -24.96 19.03
N SER A 129 0.09 -25.29 18.28
CA SER A 129 -1.30 -25.11 18.70
C SER A 129 -1.63 -23.67 19.14
N LEU A 130 -0.89 -22.68 18.61
CA LEU A 130 -1.09 -21.27 18.89
C LEU A 130 -2.02 -20.68 17.83
N SER A 131 -3.30 -20.56 18.16
CA SER A 131 -4.32 -20.04 17.25
C SER A 131 -4.24 -18.52 17.04
N GLU A 132 -3.68 -17.79 18.02
CA GLU A 132 -3.75 -16.33 18.10
C GLU A 132 -2.38 -15.70 18.36
N LEU A 133 -1.99 -14.77 17.48
CA LEU A 133 -0.70 -14.07 17.60
C LEU A 133 -0.85 -12.56 17.41
N SER A 134 -0.01 -11.80 18.12
CA SER A 134 0.10 -10.36 17.88
C SER A 134 0.90 -10.06 16.62
N THR A 135 0.64 -8.91 15.99
CA THR A 135 1.37 -8.45 14.79
C THR A 135 2.87 -8.32 15.02
N ALA A 136 3.28 -7.88 16.22
CA ALA A 136 4.68 -7.80 16.62
C ALA A 136 5.33 -9.19 16.71
N GLN A 137 4.62 -10.15 17.29
CA GLN A 137 5.10 -11.52 17.42
C GLN A 137 5.22 -12.21 16.06
N ILE A 138 4.25 -12.01 15.16
CA ILE A 138 4.32 -12.51 13.77
C ILE A 138 5.55 -11.94 13.06
N ALA A 139 5.77 -10.62 13.14
CA ALA A 139 6.92 -9.97 12.51
C ALA A 139 8.25 -10.50 13.05
N ASN A 140 8.41 -10.53 14.38
CA ASN A 140 9.65 -10.96 15.02
C ASN A 140 9.95 -12.43 14.75
N THR A 141 8.94 -13.29 14.84
CA THR A 141 9.05 -14.73 14.56
C THR A 141 9.44 -14.98 13.10
N PHE A 142 8.79 -14.32 12.15
CA PHE A 142 9.15 -14.44 10.72
C PHE A 142 10.58 -13.95 10.45
N ASN A 143 10.91 -12.75 10.94
CA ASN A 143 12.21 -12.12 10.70
C ASN A 143 13.36 -12.82 11.42
N ALA A 144 13.11 -13.56 12.50
CA ALA A 144 14.13 -14.36 13.15
C ALA A 144 14.62 -15.49 12.23
N GLN A 145 13.71 -16.13 11.50
CA GLN A 145 13.98 -17.34 10.74
C GLN A 145 14.19 -17.13 9.24
N TYR A 146 13.53 -16.13 8.65
CA TYR A 146 13.46 -15.95 7.20
C TYR A 146 14.01 -14.60 6.74
N LYS A 147 15.16 -14.18 7.30
CA LYS A 147 15.83 -12.90 7.00
C LYS A 147 16.09 -12.69 5.51
N GLN A 148 16.38 -13.78 4.79
CA GLN A 148 16.65 -13.79 3.36
C GLN A 148 15.43 -13.44 2.48
N THR A 149 14.22 -13.56 3.01
CA THR A 149 12.97 -13.46 2.21
C THR A 149 12.31 -12.09 2.26
N LYS A 150 13.07 -11.03 2.59
CA LYS A 150 12.60 -9.67 2.90
C LYS A 150 11.84 -9.58 4.23
N THR A 151 12.37 -8.73 5.11
CA THR A 151 11.82 -8.41 6.43
C THR A 151 10.40 -7.85 6.32
N ILE A 152 9.54 -8.28 7.25
CA ILE A 152 8.17 -7.75 7.39
C ILE A 152 8.09 -6.88 8.66
N HIS A 153 7.26 -5.83 8.61
CA HIS A 153 7.11 -4.88 9.73
C HIS A 153 5.70 -4.96 10.31
N SER A 154 5.60 -4.95 11.63
CA SER A 154 4.32 -5.05 12.37
C SER A 154 3.24 -4.07 11.88
N PRO A 155 3.51 -2.76 11.63
CA PRO A 155 2.49 -1.84 11.12
C PRO A 155 1.94 -2.24 9.73
N ASN A 156 2.79 -2.78 8.86
CA ASN A 156 2.38 -3.25 7.54
C ASN A 156 1.51 -4.50 7.66
N ILE A 157 1.86 -5.42 8.57
CA ILE A 157 1.06 -6.61 8.86
C ILE A 157 -0.31 -6.20 9.37
N SER A 158 -0.41 -5.33 10.37
CA SER A 158 -1.69 -4.88 10.92
C SER A 158 -2.59 -4.25 9.85
N ARG A 159 -2.03 -3.40 8.99
CA ARG A 159 -2.75 -2.77 7.89
C ARG A 159 -3.23 -3.78 6.86
N ASP A 160 -2.36 -4.69 6.45
CA ASP A 160 -2.66 -5.65 5.39
C ASP A 160 -3.62 -6.76 5.89
N LEU A 161 -3.50 -7.18 7.15
CA LEU A 161 -4.47 -8.06 7.82
C LEU A 161 -5.84 -7.38 8.00
N GLY A 162 -5.86 -6.09 8.34
CA GLY A 162 -7.11 -5.32 8.39
C GLY A 162 -7.86 -5.28 7.05
N LYS A 163 -7.14 -5.23 5.92
CA LYS A 163 -7.76 -5.28 4.58
C LYS A 163 -8.42 -6.64 4.29
N VAL A 164 -7.75 -7.73 4.63
CA VAL A 164 -8.31 -9.08 4.38
C VAL A 164 -9.41 -9.47 5.35
N LYS A 165 -9.44 -8.87 6.55
CA LYS A 165 -10.56 -9.00 7.48
C LYS A 165 -11.85 -8.41 6.92
N LEU A 166 -11.76 -7.29 6.19
CA LEU A 166 -12.90 -6.57 5.61
C LEU A 166 -13.31 -7.08 4.22
N GLY A 167 -12.55 -7.99 3.62
CA GLY A 167 -12.85 -8.54 2.29
C GLY A 167 -13.96 -9.59 2.31
N ASN A 168 -14.50 -9.90 1.11
CA ASN A 168 -15.45 -11.01 0.94
C ASN A 168 -14.74 -12.34 1.29
N GLY A 169 -15.24 -13.03 2.32
CA GLY A 169 -14.62 -14.25 2.85
C GLY A 169 -13.43 -13.97 3.75
N ALA A 170 -13.64 -13.12 4.78
CA ALA A 170 -12.64 -12.70 5.77
C ALA A 170 -11.63 -13.81 6.09
N LEU A 171 -10.39 -13.65 5.63
CA LEU A 171 -9.34 -14.67 5.77
C LEU A 171 -8.77 -14.74 7.20
N VAL A 172 -8.99 -13.69 7.97
CA VAL A 172 -8.51 -13.57 9.35
C VAL A 172 -9.58 -12.95 10.21
N GLY A 173 -9.59 -13.37 11.47
CA GLY A 173 -10.28 -12.69 12.54
C GLY A 173 -9.31 -11.91 13.43
N GLU A 174 -9.88 -10.99 14.19
CA GLU A 174 -9.14 -10.16 15.13
C GLU A 174 -9.82 -10.25 16.49
N ASN A 175 -9.05 -10.64 17.49
CA ASN A 175 -9.43 -10.61 18.88
C ASN A 175 -9.05 -9.24 19.47
N VAL A 176 -10.04 -8.36 19.52
CA VAL A 176 -9.90 -6.98 20.02
C VAL A 176 -9.84 -6.89 21.54
N THR A 177 -10.23 -7.95 22.27
CA THR A 177 -10.20 -7.94 23.74
C THR A 177 -8.79 -8.15 24.30
N ALA A 178 -7.87 -8.68 23.49
CA ALA A 178 -6.46 -8.79 23.84
C ALA A 178 -5.72 -7.46 23.62
N ASN A 179 -4.80 -7.13 24.53
CA ASN A 179 -3.85 -6.02 24.37
C ASN A 179 -2.41 -6.57 24.41
N PRO A 180 -1.66 -6.56 23.30
CA PRO A 180 -2.02 -6.06 21.97
C PRO A 180 -3.06 -6.95 21.25
N HIS A 181 -3.77 -6.39 20.26
CA HIS A 181 -4.73 -7.12 19.44
C HIS A 181 -4.09 -8.38 18.84
N ARG A 182 -4.82 -9.50 18.93
CA ARG A 182 -4.38 -10.79 18.41
C ARG A 182 -5.14 -11.15 17.14
N TRP A 183 -4.44 -11.76 16.21
CA TRP A 183 -4.97 -12.16 14.92
C TRP A 183 -5.00 -13.68 14.84
N TYR A 184 -6.04 -14.22 14.24
CA TYR A 184 -6.22 -15.65 14.01
C TYR A 184 -6.71 -15.91 12.58
N LEU A 185 -6.47 -17.11 12.08
CA LEU A 185 -6.98 -17.57 10.78
C LEU A 185 -8.41 -18.09 10.91
N THR A 186 -9.23 -17.74 9.94
CA THR A 186 -10.54 -18.37 9.71
C THR A 186 -10.38 -19.58 8.79
N ASP A 187 -11.44 -20.37 8.61
CA ASP A 187 -11.43 -21.53 7.70
C ASP A 187 -11.13 -21.13 6.25
N ALA A 188 -11.62 -19.95 5.82
CA ALA A 188 -11.31 -19.38 4.51
C ALA A 188 -9.81 -19.03 4.38
N GLY A 189 -9.22 -18.51 5.46
CA GLY A 189 -7.78 -18.26 5.55
C GLY A 189 -6.95 -19.54 5.45
N ASP A 190 -7.38 -20.60 6.14
CA ASP A 190 -6.69 -21.89 6.09
C ASP A 190 -6.70 -22.46 4.67
N ALA A 191 -7.84 -22.43 3.99
CA ALA A 191 -7.94 -22.86 2.59
C ALA A 191 -7.04 -22.03 1.67
N PHE A 192 -7.00 -20.71 1.87
CA PHE A 192 -6.14 -19.81 1.10
C PHE A 192 -4.65 -20.14 1.29
N VAL A 193 -4.19 -20.35 2.52
CA VAL A 193 -2.80 -20.69 2.81
C VAL A 193 -2.44 -22.07 2.26
N GLN A 194 -3.33 -23.06 2.37
CA GLN A 194 -3.11 -24.37 1.75
C GLN A 194 -2.93 -24.28 0.24
N ASN A 195 -3.74 -23.44 -0.43
CA ASN A 195 -3.59 -23.20 -1.87
C ASN A 195 -2.27 -22.48 -2.19
N LEU A 196 -1.86 -21.52 -1.35
CA LEU A 196 -0.57 -20.85 -1.47
C LEU A 196 0.60 -21.84 -1.38
N ILE A 197 0.54 -22.78 -0.43
CA ILE A 197 1.57 -23.82 -0.23
C ILE A 197 1.60 -24.78 -1.42
N LYS A 198 0.44 -25.20 -1.93
CA LYS A 198 0.33 -26.11 -3.08
C LYS A 198 0.85 -25.47 -4.38
N GLY A 199 0.55 -24.19 -4.61
CA GLY A 199 0.97 -23.48 -5.82
C GLY A 199 2.46 -23.15 -5.91
N VAL A 200 3.23 -23.45 -4.86
CA VAL A 200 4.68 -23.22 -4.76
C VAL A 200 5.48 -24.51 -5.00
N LYS A 201 4.80 -25.67 -5.03
CA LYS A 201 5.43 -26.97 -5.32
C LYS A 201 5.66 -27.19 -6.80
#